data_AF-A0AAX1J5S1-F1
#
_entry.id   AF-A0AAX1J5S1-F1
#
_cell.length_a   1.000
_cell.length_b   1.000
_cell.length_c   1.000
_cell.angle_alpha   90.00
_cell.angle_beta   90.00
_cell.angle_gamma   90.00
#
_symmetry.space_group_name_H-M   'P 1'
#
loop_
_entity.id
_entity.type
_entity.pdbx_description
1 polymer ?
#
loop_
_entity_poly.entity_id
_entity_poly.type
_entity_poly.pdbx_seq_one_letter_code
_entity_poly.pdbx_strand_id
1 'polypeptide(L)'
;MAEQFEYDDGTARAAASQFDELGSSLTSLINGLHAELSGDSPWSHDKIGSAFASKFDPDRSQVITNAGDYAKAVESVAPALTDASNSIIAQDGGVAG
;
A
#
# COMPACT_ATOMS: atom_id res chain seq x y z
N MET A 1 -4.38 -13.95 -33.55
CA MET A 1 -4.38 -12.48 -33.63
C MET A 1 -3.93 -12.02 -32.26
N ALA A 2 -2.69 -11.53 -32.15
CA ALA A 2 -2.23 -10.96 -30.88
C ALA A 2 -3.07 -9.71 -30.64
N GLU A 3 -3.74 -9.64 -29.48
CA GLU A 3 -4.32 -8.38 -29.01
C GLU A 3 -3.19 -7.36 -29.05
N GLN A 4 -3.35 -6.35 -29.90
CA GLN A 4 -2.39 -5.27 -30.02
C GLN A 4 -2.44 -4.56 -28.68
N PHE A 5 -1.41 -4.80 -27.85
CA PHE A 5 -1.30 -4.18 -26.54
C PHE A 5 -1.16 -2.67 -26.79
N GLU A 6 -2.26 -1.93 -26.63
CA GLU A 6 -2.29 -0.48 -26.79
C GLU A 6 -1.64 0.12 -25.54
N TYR A 7 -0.33 0.32 -25.63
CA TYR A 7 0.46 0.94 -24.58
C TYR A 7 0.48 2.46 -24.75
N ASP A 8 -0.12 3.17 -23.80
CA ASP A 8 -0.02 4.63 -23.70
C ASP A 8 0.88 4.99 -22.53
N ASP A 9 2.14 5.34 -22.82
CA ASP A 9 3.16 5.72 -21.82
C ASP A 9 2.69 6.89 -20.95
N GLY A 10 1.97 7.86 -21.53
CA GLY A 10 1.41 9.00 -20.80
C GLY A 10 0.43 8.56 -19.71
N THR A 11 -0.49 7.66 -20.05
CA THR A 11 -1.51 7.10 -19.16
C THR A 11 -0.87 6.19 -18.11
N ALA A 12 0.11 5.37 -18.49
CA ALA A 12 0.85 4.51 -17.56
C ALA A 12 1.63 5.32 -16.51
N ARG A 13 2.32 6.39 -16.94
CA ARG A 13 3.04 7.30 -16.02
C ARG A 13 2.09 8.14 -15.17
N ALA A 14 0.97 8.59 -15.73
CA ALA A 14 -0.06 9.29 -14.97
C ALA A 14 -0.67 8.38 -13.89
N ALA A 15 -0.91 7.10 -14.21
CA ALA A 15 -1.35 6.11 -13.24
C ALA A 15 -0.30 5.86 -12.15
N ALA A 16 0.98 5.71 -12.50
CA ALA A 16 2.06 5.58 -11.52
C ALA A 16 2.10 6.75 -10.54
N SER A 17 1.98 7.99 -11.03
CA SER A 17 1.92 9.19 -10.18
C SER A 17 0.70 9.19 -9.24
N GLN A 18 -0.47 8.72 -9.71
CA GLN A 18 -1.65 8.58 -8.86
C GLN A 18 -1.45 7.54 -7.75
N PHE A 19 -0.80 6.42 -8.06
CA PHE A 19 -0.47 5.39 -7.07
C PHE A 19 0.57 5.88 -6.05
N ASP A 20 1.55 6.70 -6.45
CA ASP A 20 2.50 7.32 -5.54
C ASP A 20 1.81 8.30 -4.56
N GLU A 21 0.91 9.15 -5.06
CA GLU A 21 0.14 10.09 -4.24
C GLU A 21 -0.79 9.35 -3.27
N LEU A 22 -1.48 8.31 -3.75
CA LEU A 22 -2.35 7.47 -2.93
C LEU A 22 -1.55 6.68 -1.88
N GLY A 23 -0.42 6.10 -2.27
CA GLY A 23 0.49 5.38 -1.37
C GLY A 23 0.97 6.29 -0.24
N SER A 24 1.46 7.49 -0.58
CA SER A 24 1.90 8.49 0.39
C SER A 24 0.78 8.91 1.35
N SER A 25 -0.43 9.13 0.82
CA SER A 25 -1.59 9.51 1.63
C SER A 25 -2.02 8.39 2.58
N LEU A 26 -2.05 7.15 2.10
CA LEU A 26 -2.37 5.97 2.89
C LEU A 26 -1.32 5.73 3.98
N THR A 27 -0.03 5.81 3.64
CA THR A 27 1.06 5.67 4.60
C THR A 27 0.98 6.73 5.69
N SER A 28 0.67 7.99 5.35
CA SER A 28 0.45 9.04 6.35
C SER A 28 -0.70 8.72 7.29
N LEU A 29 -1.86 8.31 6.75
CA LEU A 29 -3.03 7.91 7.54
C LEU A 29 -2.73 6.72 8.46
N ILE A 30 -2.02 5.72 7.94
CA ILE A 30 -1.67 4.50 8.68
C ILE A 30 -0.64 4.78 9.76
N ASN A 31 0.31 5.68 9.53
CA ASN A 31 1.21 6.15 10.57
C ASN A 31 0.45 6.85 11.70
N GLY A 32 -0.58 7.64 11.37
CA GLY A 32 -1.49 8.23 12.36
C GLY A 32 -2.26 7.16 13.14
N LEU A 33 -2.83 6.17 12.45
CA LEU A 33 -3.51 5.05 13.08
C LEU A 33 -2.59 4.23 13.99
N HIS A 34 -1.35 4.01 13.57
CA HIS A 34 -0.33 3.36 14.39
C HIS A 34 -0.01 4.19 15.64
N ALA A 35 0.14 5.51 15.52
CA ALA A 35 0.39 6.37 16.66
C ALA A 35 -0.76 6.32 17.68
N GLU A 36 -2.01 6.40 17.24
CA GLU A 36 -3.19 6.38 18.10
C GLU A 36 -3.43 5.00 18.75
N LEU A 37 -3.20 3.91 18.00
CA LEU A 37 -3.50 2.55 18.46
C LEU A 37 -2.32 1.84 19.13
N SER A 38 -1.09 2.34 19.01
CA SER A 38 0.09 1.74 19.66
C SER A 38 0.22 2.05 21.15
N GLY A 39 -0.68 2.88 21.71
CA GLY A 39 -0.68 3.22 23.13
C GLY A 39 -0.89 2.01 24.06
N ASP A 40 -0.66 2.23 25.35
CA ASP A 40 -0.88 1.21 26.38
C ASP A 40 -2.32 0.69 26.35
N SER A 41 -2.49 -0.58 26.75
CA SER A 41 -3.83 -1.19 26.81
C SER A 41 -4.70 -0.39 27.78
N PRO A 42 -5.91 0.05 27.38
CA PRO A 42 -6.77 0.87 28.24
C PRO A 42 -7.37 0.08 29.41
N TRP A 43 -7.15 -1.24 29.44
CA TRP A 43 -7.72 -2.15 30.41
C TRP A 43 -6.85 -2.26 31.67
N SER A 44 -7.50 -2.42 32.82
CA SER A 44 -6.81 -2.68 34.09
C SER A 44 -6.13 -4.05 34.08
N HIS A 45 -5.08 -4.21 34.89
CA HIS A 45 -4.39 -5.50 35.08
C HIS A 45 -5.18 -6.49 35.97
N ASP A 46 -6.43 -6.17 36.32
CA ASP A 46 -7.27 -7.10 37.07
C ASP A 46 -7.80 -8.23 36.15
N LYS A 47 -8.50 -9.20 36.74
CA LYS A 47 -9.00 -10.38 36.03
C LYS A 47 -10.00 -10.02 34.92
N ILE A 48 -10.73 -8.92 35.07
CA ILE A 48 -11.73 -8.46 34.11
C ILE A 48 -11.01 -7.72 32.97
N GLY A 49 -10.14 -6.77 33.29
CA GLY A 49 -9.36 -6.03 32.29
C GLY A 49 -8.43 -6.93 31.48
N SER A 50 -7.79 -7.91 32.11
CA SER A 50 -6.98 -8.92 31.41
C SER A 50 -7.80 -9.76 30.43
N ALA A 51 -9.07 -10.05 30.74
CA ALA A 51 -9.96 -10.78 29.84
C ALA A 51 -10.30 -9.93 28.59
N PHE A 52 -10.53 -8.63 28.76
CA PHE A 52 -10.75 -7.71 27.63
C PHE A 52 -9.48 -7.53 26.78
N ALA A 53 -8.32 -7.32 27.43
CA ALA A 53 -7.02 -7.20 26.77
C ALA A 53 -6.67 -8.42 25.91
N SER A 54 -7.00 -9.63 26.40
CA SER A 54 -6.65 -10.91 25.74
C SER A 54 -7.16 -11.04 24.30
N LYS A 55 -8.25 -10.36 23.95
CA LYS A 55 -8.78 -10.30 22.59
C LYS A 55 -8.52 -8.95 21.92
N PHE A 56 -8.65 -7.86 22.68
CA PHE A 56 -8.49 -6.52 22.14
C PHE A 56 -7.07 -6.26 21.62
N ASP A 57 -6.03 -6.62 22.37
CA ASP A 57 -4.65 -6.32 21.98
C ASP A 57 -4.22 -7.08 20.70
N PRO A 58 -4.54 -8.38 20.52
CA PRO A 58 -4.33 -9.07 19.25
C PRO A 58 -5.11 -8.48 18.08
N ASP A 59 -6.40 -8.19 18.26
CA ASP A 59 -7.26 -7.63 17.20
C ASP A 59 -6.72 -6.25 16.77
N ARG A 60 -6.33 -5.41 17.74
CA ARG A 60 -5.70 -4.12 17.51
C ARG A 60 -4.40 -4.26 16.73
N SER A 61 -3.52 -5.18 17.15
CA SER A 61 -2.26 -5.45 16.44
C SER A 61 -2.52 -5.89 15.00
N GLN A 62 -3.51 -6.76 14.77
CA GLN A 62 -3.83 -7.26 13.44
C GLN A 62 -4.36 -6.15 12.52
N VAL A 63 -5.20 -5.24 13.03
CA VAL A 63 -5.66 -4.07 12.27
C VAL A 63 -4.49 -3.19 11.83
N ILE A 64 -3.56 -2.90 12.74
CA ILE A 64 -2.36 -2.11 12.43
C ILE A 64 -1.51 -2.79 11.35
N THR A 65 -1.25 -4.10 11.48
CA THR A 65 -0.48 -4.87 10.51
C THR A 65 -1.14 -4.88 9.13
N ASN A 66 -2.42 -5.23 9.05
CA ASN A 66 -3.15 -5.30 7.78
C ASN A 66 -3.18 -3.95 7.08
N ALA A 67 -3.34 -2.85 7.84
CA ALA A 67 -3.32 -1.51 7.28
C ALA A 67 -1.93 -1.18 6.71
N GLY A 68 -0.85 -1.46 7.45
CA GLY A 68 0.52 -1.28 6.98
C GLY A 68 0.85 -2.09 5.72
N ASP A 69 0.37 -3.32 5.63
CA ASP A 69 0.57 -4.17 4.46
C ASP A 69 -0.22 -3.65 3.24
N TYR A 70 -1.41 -3.09 3.45
CA TYR A 70 -2.17 -2.44 2.38
C TYR A 70 -1.45 -1.19 1.84
N ALA A 71 -0.90 -0.33 2.70
CA ALA A 71 -0.09 0.81 2.25
C ALA A 71 1.09 0.37 1.38
N LYS A 72 1.87 -0.61 1.85
CA LYS A 72 3.01 -1.15 1.09
C LYS A 72 2.59 -1.72 -0.25
N ALA A 73 1.45 -2.41 -0.31
CA ALA A 73 0.92 -2.96 -1.55
C ALA A 73 0.61 -1.83 -2.56
N VAL A 74 -0.03 -0.75 -2.11
CA VAL A 74 -0.32 0.42 -2.97
C VAL A 74 0.97 1.13 -3.40
N GLU A 75 1.91 1.36 -2.49
CA GLU A 75 3.22 1.97 -2.81
C GLU A 75 4.03 1.13 -3.81
N SER A 76 3.84 -0.20 -3.84
CA SER A 76 4.56 -1.07 -4.78
C SER A 76 4.04 -1.01 -6.22
N VAL A 77 2.85 -0.43 -6.45
CA VAL A 77 2.25 -0.39 -7.80
C VAL A 77 2.94 0.62 -8.71
N ALA A 78 3.24 1.82 -8.21
CA ALA A 78 3.91 2.86 -8.98
C ALA A 78 5.29 2.46 -9.53
N PRO A 79 6.22 1.87 -8.75
CA PRO A 79 7.48 1.38 -9.29
C PRO A 79 7.27 0.22 -10.27
N ALA A 80 6.34 -0.70 -10.02
CA ALA A 80 6.03 -1.78 -10.94
C ALA A 80 5.50 -1.28 -12.30
N LEU A 81 4.63 -0.26 -12.30
CA LEU A 81 4.14 0.40 -13.51
C LEU A 81 5.26 1.14 -14.25
N THR A 82 6.15 1.79 -13.50
CA THR A 82 7.32 2.49 -14.06
C THR A 82 8.30 1.51 -14.70
N ASP A 83 8.61 0.40 -14.04
CA ASP A 83 9.50 -0.64 -14.55
C ASP A 83 8.91 -1.33 -15.79
N ALA A 84 7.61 -1.64 -15.76
CA ALA A 84 6.90 -2.17 -16.93
C ALA A 84 6.96 -1.20 -18.11
N SER A 85 6.72 0.09 -17.85
CA SER A 85 6.79 1.16 -18.85
C SER A 85 8.18 1.28 -19.48
N ASN A 86 9.23 1.30 -18.64
CA ASN A 86 10.61 1.33 -19.09
C ASN A 86 10.98 0.10 -19.91
N SER A 87 10.51 -1.09 -19.51
CA SER A 87 10.73 -2.33 -20.26
C SER A 87 10.05 -2.32 -21.62
N ILE A 88 8.83 -1.79 -21.72
CA ILE A 88 8.11 -1.68 -22.99
C ILE A 88 8.85 -0.71 -23.92
N ILE A 89 9.23 0.48 -23.46
CA ILE A 89 10.02 1.44 -24.24
C ILE A 89 11.35 0.84 -24.70
N ALA A 90 12.03 0.05 -23.85
CA ALA A 90 13.29 -0.60 -24.23
C ALA A 90 13.09 -1.71 -25.28
N GLN A 91 11.94 -2.39 -25.28
CA GLN A 91 11.59 -3.40 -26.28
C GLN A 91 11.10 -2.78 -27.60
N ASP A 92 10.28 -1.72 -27.54
CA ASP A 92 9.77 -0.97 -28.70
C ASP A 92 10.77 0.02 -29.27
N GLY A 93 11.84 0.36 -28.52
CA GLY A 93 12.99 1.13 -28.99
C GLY A 93 13.81 0.47 -30.10
N GLY A 94 13.36 -0.69 -30.61
CA GLY A 94 13.80 -1.28 -31.88
C GLY A 94 12.95 -0.88 -33.09
N VAL A 95 11.78 -0.27 -32.93
CA VAL A 95 10.94 0.21 -34.03
C VAL A 95 10.27 1.53 -33.63
N ALA A 96 10.99 2.63 -33.82
CA ALA A 96 10.35 3.93 -33.99
C ALA A 96 9.50 3.88 -35.27
N GLY A 97 8.19 4.08 -35.14
CA GLY A 97 7.25 4.28 -36.23
C GLY A 97 6.32 5.43 -35.90
#